data_AF-A0A8J2WXG2-F1
#
_entry.id   AF-A0A8J2WXG2-F1
#
_cell.length_a   1.000
_cell.length_b   1.000
_cell.length_c   1.000
_cell.angle_alpha   90.00
_cell.angle_beta   90.00
_cell.angle_gamma   90.00
#
_symmetry.space_group_name_H-M   'P 1'
#
loop_
_entity.id
_entity.type
_entity.pdbx_description
1 polymer ?
#
loop_
_entity_poly.entity_id
_entity_poly.type
_entity_poly.pdbx_seq_one_letter_code
_entity_poly.pdbx_strand_id
1 'polypeptide(L)'
;MARSATRCLARRARVVGALLASTASLAAAGPAKASRRKLTRYVMDDSTIRTAVAAWFADRSGAETTYGHISTWATGGVTDMSWLFCGRQDWMEGDSWWDDCVSAASFNEDIGAWDTSGVTTMEYMFYYASAFNQDIGGWAVHSVESMTFMFLYATAFDQDLGGWAVDSVTDMSSMFYGASSFDQDLGWCVNDGVDLNWAFSETQCESTSCGVLHTAALSCGGKPMGDATIRTAVDLWLSDSAAAEATYGHISTWETSGVTDMSYLFCGVSPGLGWSNCNTAAESFNEDIGAWDISGVTTMVAMFGHASAFNQDISGWAVDSVTDVSSMFFSAHAFDQDLGWCVDDDVSLGLPGAFFETQCESTYCGVKWETNTGDCDVSRTGNVMVNWKIRWAVSAWLADATAAEATYGHISTWETSGVTDMSYLFDVYYNSGAASFNEDIGAWGTSSVTTMQYTFYGAETFNQDLGGWAVDSVTDMSGMFYGASSFNQDLGWCVDDDVYINLFTTFSGTQCESTSCGVKQVAGGCAPSPAPTSPDPVVDAARLAGASAALLALALI
;
A
#
# COMPACT_ATOMS: atom_id res chain seq x y z
N MET A 1 46.94 -74.10 8.96
CA MET A 1 45.52 -74.46 8.82
C MET A 1 45.10 -75.22 10.07
N ALA A 2 44.50 -74.54 11.06
CA ALA A 2 44.11 -75.16 12.32
C ALA A 2 42.91 -74.42 12.95
N ARG A 3 41.87 -75.22 13.24
CA ARG A 3 41.02 -75.27 14.47
C ARG A 3 40.16 -74.03 14.81
N SER A 4 38.83 -74.16 14.81
CA SER A 4 37.92 -74.65 15.90
C SER A 4 37.29 -73.45 16.63
N ALA A 5 35.98 -73.17 16.45
CA ALA A 5 34.86 -73.50 17.36
C ALA A 5 35.04 -72.88 18.78
N THR A 6 34.10 -72.15 19.42
CA THR A 6 32.75 -72.58 19.82
C THR A 6 32.04 -71.47 20.65
N ARG A 7 30.77 -71.22 20.31
CA ARG A 7 29.52 -70.91 21.07
C ARG A 7 29.48 -70.55 22.59
N CYS A 8 28.32 -69.94 22.93
CA CYS A 8 27.38 -70.18 24.07
C CYS A 8 27.36 -69.15 25.24
N LEU A 9 26.26 -68.39 25.40
CA LEU A 9 25.10 -68.57 26.33
C LEU A 9 25.35 -67.87 27.69
N ALA A 10 24.40 -67.38 28.52
CA ALA A 10 23.02 -66.92 28.46
C ALA A 10 22.66 -66.38 29.88
N ARG A 11 21.57 -65.61 29.98
CA ARG A 11 20.63 -65.44 31.12
C ARG A 11 20.95 -64.57 32.36
N ARG A 12 20.12 -63.50 32.49
CA ARG A 12 19.20 -63.09 33.59
C ARG A 12 19.61 -63.27 35.07
N ALA A 13 19.51 -62.18 35.85
CA ALA A 13 18.84 -62.11 37.16
C ALA A 13 18.54 -60.65 37.58
N ARG A 14 17.58 -60.48 38.50
CA ARG A 14 16.84 -59.27 38.91
C ARG A 14 17.15 -58.99 40.40
N VAL A 15 16.78 -57.80 40.92
CA VAL A 15 16.38 -57.46 42.33
C VAL A 15 17.36 -56.66 43.23
N VAL A 16 16.93 -55.40 43.52
CA VAL A 16 16.87 -54.64 44.81
C VAL A 16 18.12 -53.99 45.44
N GLY A 17 18.00 -52.68 45.73
CA GLY A 17 18.12 -52.16 47.12
C GLY A 17 19.21 -51.13 47.47
N ALA A 18 18.75 -49.90 47.76
CA ALA A 18 19.18 -49.01 48.86
C ALA A 18 20.57 -48.29 48.87
N LEU A 19 20.49 -46.96 48.72
CA LEU A 19 20.92 -45.87 49.65
C LEU A 19 22.37 -45.75 50.20
N LEU A 20 22.87 -44.51 50.02
CA LEU A 20 23.77 -43.66 50.86
C LEU A 20 25.30 -43.59 50.59
N ALA A 21 25.67 -42.41 50.06
CA ALA A 21 26.68 -41.46 50.55
C ALA A 21 28.21 -41.71 50.39
N SER A 22 28.85 -40.65 49.85
CA SER A 22 30.15 -40.06 50.23
C SER A 22 31.39 -40.32 49.36
N THR A 23 31.84 -39.21 48.75
CA THR A 23 33.23 -38.71 48.56
C THR A 23 34.23 -39.41 47.61
N ALA A 24 34.48 -38.69 46.50
CA ALA A 24 35.78 -38.33 45.87
C ALA A 24 36.86 -39.40 45.61
N SER A 25 37.18 -39.63 44.33
CA SER A 25 38.53 -39.45 43.78
C SER A 25 38.56 -39.55 42.25
N LEU A 26 39.38 -38.72 41.63
CA LEU A 26 39.66 -38.58 40.20
C LEU A 26 40.12 -39.89 39.54
N ALA A 27 39.55 -40.22 38.38
CA ALA A 27 40.24 -40.98 37.35
C ALA A 27 39.77 -40.50 35.97
N ALA A 28 40.72 -39.97 35.20
CA ALA A 28 40.54 -39.49 33.84
C ALA A 28 40.07 -40.62 32.90
N ALA A 29 39.03 -40.34 32.12
CA ALA A 29 38.69 -41.08 30.91
C ALA A 29 38.39 -40.07 29.79
N GLY A 30 39.17 -40.17 28.71
CA GLY A 30 39.09 -39.32 27.52
C GLY A 30 37.77 -39.42 26.75
N PRO A 31 37.63 -38.63 25.67
CA PRO A 31 36.34 -38.12 25.22
C PRO A 31 35.50 -39.24 24.61
N ALA A 32 34.34 -39.49 25.22
CA ALA A 32 33.27 -40.21 24.55
C ALA A 32 32.78 -39.32 23.40
N LYS A 33 32.96 -39.80 22.17
CA LYS A 33 32.44 -39.21 20.94
C LYS A 33 30.99 -38.76 21.15
N ALA A 34 30.81 -37.44 21.24
CA ALA A 34 29.50 -36.82 21.18
C ALA A 34 28.83 -37.28 19.90
N SER A 35 27.77 -38.07 20.03
CA SER A 35 26.76 -38.19 18.99
C SER A 35 26.28 -36.76 18.74
N ARG A 36 26.67 -36.17 17.60
CA ARG A 36 26.06 -34.92 17.11
C ARG A 36 24.61 -35.23 16.81
N ARG A 37 23.78 -35.17 17.86
CA ARG A 37 22.36 -34.86 17.72
C ARG A 37 22.35 -33.56 16.91
N LYS A 38 21.71 -33.55 15.73
CA LYS A 38 21.37 -32.30 15.04
C LYS A 38 20.71 -31.43 16.11
N LEU A 39 21.40 -30.37 16.56
CA LEU A 39 20.77 -29.31 17.33
C LEU A 39 19.75 -28.71 16.37
N THR A 40 18.48 -29.07 16.53
CA THR A 40 17.41 -28.14 16.23
C THR A 40 17.82 -26.84 16.88
N ARG A 41 18.15 -25.84 16.07
CA ARG A 41 18.52 -24.49 16.51
C ARG A 41 17.49 -24.10 17.57
N TYR A 42 17.93 -23.85 18.80
CA TYR A 42 17.03 -23.39 19.84
C TYR A 42 16.52 -22.03 19.37
N VAL A 43 15.26 -22.00 18.91
CA VAL A 43 14.59 -20.76 18.53
C VAL A 43 14.16 -20.08 19.82
N MET A 44 14.54 -18.82 19.98
CA MET A 44 14.19 -18.02 21.13
C MET A 44 12.71 -17.67 21.07
N ASP A 45 12.05 -17.72 22.24
CA ASP A 45 10.74 -17.11 22.48
C ASP A 45 10.92 -15.77 23.23
N ASP A 46 9.82 -15.04 23.43
CA ASP A 46 9.81 -13.72 24.09
C ASP A 46 10.52 -13.73 25.45
N SER A 47 10.33 -14.79 26.24
CA SER A 47 10.97 -14.90 27.55
C SER A 47 12.48 -15.12 27.44
N THR A 48 12.90 -15.97 26.51
CA THR A 48 14.32 -16.29 26.34
C THR A 48 15.10 -15.13 25.75
N ILE A 49 14.55 -14.40 24.77
CA ILE A 49 15.24 -13.23 24.20
C ILE A 49 15.44 -12.14 25.26
N ARG A 50 14.43 -11.85 26.09
CA ARG A 50 14.56 -10.89 27.21
C ARG A 50 15.64 -11.31 28.19
N THR A 51 15.68 -12.59 28.56
CA THR A 51 16.71 -13.13 29.45
C THR A 51 18.11 -13.06 28.83
N ALA A 52 18.23 -13.34 27.53
CA ALA A 52 19.49 -13.29 26.81
C ALA A 52 20.02 -11.87 26.66
N VAL A 53 19.15 -10.90 26.35
CA VAL A 53 19.49 -9.47 26.31
C VAL A 53 19.93 -8.98 27.69
N ALA A 54 19.17 -9.25 28.75
CA ALA A 54 19.57 -8.88 30.11
C ALA A 54 20.94 -9.46 30.50
N ALA A 55 21.21 -10.73 30.13
CA ALA A 55 22.50 -11.36 30.35
C ALA A 55 23.61 -10.70 29.53
N TRP A 56 23.34 -10.27 28.30
CA TRP A 56 24.30 -9.60 27.42
C TRP A 56 24.86 -8.32 28.04
N PHE A 57 23.99 -7.50 28.65
CA PHE A 57 24.41 -6.26 29.31
C PHE A 57 24.99 -6.48 30.71
N ALA A 58 24.61 -7.56 31.41
CA ALA A 58 25.17 -7.90 32.71
C ALA A 58 26.57 -8.54 32.63
N ASP A 59 26.77 -9.47 31.71
CA ASP A 59 28.03 -10.17 31.44
C ASP A 59 28.07 -10.67 29.99
N ARG A 60 28.62 -9.85 29.10
CA ARG A 60 28.74 -10.17 27.67
C ARG A 60 29.44 -11.50 27.42
N SER A 61 30.52 -11.80 28.12
CA SER A 61 31.28 -13.04 27.90
C SER A 61 30.49 -14.28 28.31
N GLY A 62 29.74 -14.18 29.42
CA GLY A 62 28.82 -15.20 29.87
C GLY A 62 27.64 -15.40 28.91
N ALA A 63 27.07 -14.31 28.40
CA ALA A 63 25.98 -14.34 27.42
C ALA A 63 26.44 -14.97 26.09
N GLU A 64 27.59 -14.57 25.56
CA GLU A 64 28.18 -15.17 24.34
C GLU A 64 28.43 -16.68 24.50
N THR A 65 28.86 -17.12 25.68
CA THR A 65 29.06 -18.54 25.98
C THR A 65 27.75 -19.32 26.02
N THR A 66 26.66 -18.69 26.47
CA THR A 66 25.37 -19.34 26.71
C THR A 66 24.46 -19.32 25.48
N TYR A 67 24.35 -18.17 24.84
CA TYR A 67 23.41 -17.89 23.76
C TYR A 67 24.09 -17.70 22.39
N GLY A 68 25.42 -17.57 22.37
CA GLY A 68 26.16 -17.14 21.18
C GLY A 68 26.22 -15.62 21.06
N HIS A 69 26.93 -15.13 20.04
CA HIS A 69 26.97 -13.69 19.74
C HIS A 69 25.57 -13.20 19.36
N ILE A 70 25.20 -11.98 19.78
CA ILE A 70 23.85 -11.42 19.62
C ILE A 70 23.36 -11.44 18.16
N SER A 71 24.26 -11.19 17.20
CA SER A 71 23.97 -11.25 15.76
C SER A 71 23.59 -12.65 15.23
N THR A 72 23.76 -13.71 16.03
CA THR A 72 23.52 -15.10 15.60
C THR A 72 22.33 -15.78 16.27
N TRP A 73 21.63 -15.04 17.13
CA TRP A 73 20.48 -15.55 17.87
C TRP A 73 19.34 -15.92 16.92
N ALA A 74 18.67 -17.04 17.21
CA ALA A 74 17.58 -17.55 16.37
C ALA A 74 16.24 -16.98 16.85
N THR A 75 15.90 -15.77 16.39
CA THR A 75 14.78 -14.97 16.89
C THR A 75 13.42 -15.28 16.27
N GLY A 76 13.32 -16.20 15.29
CA GLY A 76 12.08 -16.48 14.56
C GLY A 76 10.91 -17.10 15.35
N GLY A 77 11.01 -17.18 16.68
CA GLY A 77 9.92 -17.57 17.58
C GLY A 77 9.52 -16.44 18.55
N VAL A 78 10.10 -15.25 18.39
CA VAL A 78 9.78 -14.04 19.14
C VAL A 78 8.60 -13.33 18.46
N THR A 79 7.58 -13.02 19.25
CA THR A 79 6.38 -12.27 18.85
C THR A 79 6.38 -10.85 19.43
N ASP A 80 7.06 -10.63 20.55
CA ASP A 80 7.11 -9.34 21.25
C ASP A 80 8.57 -8.90 21.47
N MET A 81 8.96 -7.82 20.77
CA MET A 81 10.27 -7.19 20.89
C MET A 81 10.26 -5.90 21.71
N SER A 82 9.14 -5.60 22.37
CA SER A 82 8.97 -4.35 23.09
C SER A 82 9.96 -4.25 24.26
N TRP A 83 10.53 -3.06 24.46
CA TRP A 83 11.48 -2.74 25.54
C TRP A 83 12.84 -3.47 25.53
N LEU A 84 13.21 -4.20 24.47
CA LEU A 84 14.45 -5.00 24.48
C LEU A 84 15.74 -4.16 24.69
N PHE A 85 15.84 -2.97 24.10
CA PHE A 85 17.05 -2.14 24.10
C PHE A 85 16.78 -0.67 24.46
N CYS A 86 16.23 -0.41 25.64
CA CYS A 86 15.92 0.97 26.08
C CYS A 86 16.97 1.60 27.01
N GLY A 87 17.14 2.92 26.96
CA GLY A 87 17.98 3.71 27.86
C GLY A 87 17.22 4.13 29.12
N ARG A 88 17.67 3.66 30.29
CA ARG A 88 17.07 4.05 31.58
C ARG A 88 17.37 5.53 31.90
N GLN A 89 16.33 6.30 32.21
CA GLN A 89 16.45 7.70 32.66
C GLN A 89 16.26 7.84 34.18
N ASP A 90 16.92 8.83 34.79
CA ASP A 90 16.87 9.06 36.25
C ASP A 90 15.45 9.36 36.77
N TRP A 91 14.60 9.98 35.94
CA TRP A 91 13.21 10.28 36.29
C TRP A 91 12.28 9.07 36.18
N MET A 92 12.74 7.98 35.58
CA MET A 92 12.06 6.69 35.50
C MET A 92 12.44 5.78 36.69
N GLU A 93 12.83 6.31 37.85
CA GLU A 93 13.04 5.48 39.04
C GLU A 93 11.77 5.45 39.90
N GLY A 94 11.17 4.27 40.12
CA GLY A 94 10.12 4.08 41.13
C GLY A 94 8.79 3.41 40.70
N ASP A 95 8.49 3.27 39.42
CA ASP A 95 7.30 2.56 38.93
C ASP A 95 7.65 1.18 38.36
N SER A 96 6.66 0.30 38.31
CA SER A 96 6.84 -1.13 38.00
C SER A 96 6.80 -1.48 36.50
N TRP A 97 6.41 -0.54 35.63
CA TRP A 97 6.13 -0.82 34.20
C TRP A 97 7.37 -0.73 33.31
N TRP A 98 8.55 -0.40 33.86
CA TRP A 98 9.83 -0.33 33.16
C TRP A 98 10.90 -1.25 33.76
N ASP A 99 10.51 -2.21 34.60
CA ASP A 99 11.42 -3.25 35.13
C ASP A 99 11.99 -4.14 34.01
N ASP A 100 11.30 -4.22 32.87
CA ASP A 100 11.74 -4.93 31.66
C ASP A 100 12.72 -4.11 30.80
N CYS A 101 12.99 -2.85 31.18
CA CYS A 101 13.90 -1.99 30.43
C CYS A 101 15.39 -2.30 30.70
N VAL A 102 16.08 -2.85 29.70
CA VAL A 102 17.52 -3.14 29.78
C VAL A 102 18.31 -1.92 29.33
N SER A 103 18.98 -1.23 30.26
CA SER A 103 19.78 -0.02 30.00
C SER A 103 20.81 -0.22 28.88
N ALA A 104 20.43 0.20 27.67
CA ALA A 104 21.11 -0.07 26.41
C ALA A 104 21.50 1.24 25.70
N ALA A 105 21.69 2.35 26.44
CA ALA A 105 22.02 3.65 25.83
C ALA A 105 23.29 3.61 24.95
N SER A 106 24.23 2.69 25.23
CA SER A 106 25.45 2.46 24.45
C SER A 106 25.37 1.28 23.47
N PHE A 107 24.18 0.69 23.28
CA PHE A 107 23.99 -0.45 22.41
C PHE A 107 24.09 -0.05 20.94
N ASN A 108 24.92 -0.76 20.17
CA ASN A 108 25.10 -0.55 18.73
C ASN A 108 25.69 -1.81 18.07
N GLU A 109 25.23 -2.99 18.50
CA GLU A 109 25.72 -4.28 17.96
C GLU A 109 24.86 -4.72 16.78
N ASP A 110 25.47 -5.35 15.79
CA ASP A 110 24.79 -5.85 14.59
C ASP A 110 23.69 -6.87 14.96
N ILE A 111 22.46 -6.54 14.58
CA ILE A 111 21.25 -7.34 14.73
C ILE A 111 20.45 -7.39 13.41
N GLY A 112 21.05 -6.98 12.28
CA GLY A 112 20.36 -6.94 10.99
C GLY A 112 19.94 -8.33 10.49
N ALA A 113 20.64 -9.38 10.96
CA ALA A 113 20.35 -10.78 10.59
C ALA A 113 19.27 -11.46 11.44
N TRP A 114 18.60 -10.73 12.34
CA TRP A 114 17.49 -11.27 13.13
C TRP A 114 16.28 -11.58 12.25
N ASP A 115 15.63 -12.71 12.53
CA ASP A 115 14.34 -13.06 11.93
C ASP A 115 13.23 -12.40 12.76
N THR A 116 12.57 -11.41 12.17
CA THR A 116 11.46 -10.64 12.78
C THR A 116 10.10 -11.01 12.19
N SER A 117 10.03 -12.01 11.30
CA SER A 117 8.82 -12.31 10.52
C SER A 117 7.59 -12.70 11.34
N GLY A 118 7.79 -13.15 12.58
CA GLY A 118 6.72 -13.46 13.54
C GLY A 118 6.42 -12.38 14.57
N VAL A 119 7.12 -11.23 14.53
CA VAL A 119 6.96 -10.16 15.52
C VAL A 119 5.68 -9.36 15.24
N THR A 120 4.89 -9.12 16.28
CA THR A 120 3.64 -8.35 16.20
C THR A 120 3.73 -6.98 16.87
N THR A 121 4.71 -6.76 17.76
CA THR A 121 4.92 -5.46 18.44
C THR A 121 6.41 -5.17 18.67
N MET A 122 6.79 -3.91 18.43
CA MET A 122 8.15 -3.39 18.60
C MET A 122 8.19 -2.12 19.48
N GLU A 123 7.18 -1.94 20.33
CA GLU A 123 7.02 -0.73 21.13
C GLU A 123 8.22 -0.48 22.04
N TYR A 124 8.70 0.76 22.08
CA TYR A 124 9.83 1.17 22.94
C TYR A 124 11.14 0.38 22.74
N MET A 125 11.30 -0.40 21.66
CA MET A 125 12.43 -1.32 21.51
C MET A 125 13.79 -0.63 21.63
N PHE A 126 13.96 0.58 21.08
CA PHE A 126 15.17 1.42 21.12
C PHE A 126 14.96 2.76 21.83
N TYR A 127 13.99 2.84 22.75
CA TYR A 127 13.67 4.04 23.52
C TYR A 127 14.90 4.58 24.24
N TYR A 128 15.36 5.81 23.96
CA TYR A 128 16.60 6.43 24.46
C TYR A 128 17.89 5.62 24.19
N ALA A 129 17.91 4.76 23.17
CA ALA A 129 19.12 4.07 22.72
C ALA A 129 20.03 5.01 21.90
N SER A 130 20.57 6.04 22.56
CA SER A 130 21.25 7.17 21.91
C SER A 130 22.42 6.82 20.97
N ALA A 131 23.03 5.64 21.11
CA ALA A 131 24.15 5.18 20.30
C ALA A 131 23.77 4.20 19.18
N PHE A 132 22.52 3.74 19.13
CA PHE A 132 22.09 2.72 18.16
C PHE A 132 21.99 3.32 16.76
N ASN A 133 22.68 2.71 15.80
CA ASN A 133 22.66 3.08 14.38
C ASN A 133 23.11 1.90 13.51
N GLN A 134 22.62 0.69 13.78
CA GLN A 134 22.90 -0.50 12.96
C GLN A 134 21.82 -0.70 11.91
N ASP A 135 22.24 -1.17 10.73
CA ASP A 135 21.35 -1.50 9.62
C ASP A 135 20.34 -2.59 10.02
N ILE A 136 19.06 -2.21 9.94
CA ILE A 136 17.89 -3.05 10.20
C ILE A 136 16.87 -2.95 9.04
N GLY A 137 17.26 -2.39 7.90
CA GLY A 137 16.38 -2.24 6.73
C GLY A 137 15.90 -3.58 6.17
N GLY A 138 16.64 -4.66 6.43
CA GLY A 138 16.31 -6.03 6.03
C GLY A 138 15.31 -6.77 6.94
N TRP A 139 14.77 -6.14 7.99
CA TRP A 139 13.80 -6.77 8.87
C TRP A 139 12.43 -6.97 8.19
N ALA A 140 11.81 -8.12 8.45
CA ALA A 140 10.47 -8.42 7.96
C ALA A 140 9.44 -7.93 8.98
N VAL A 141 8.82 -6.76 8.72
CA VAL A 141 7.87 -6.10 9.66
C VAL A 141 6.40 -6.18 9.24
N HIS A 142 6.08 -6.93 8.19
CA HIS A 142 4.72 -7.10 7.64
C HIS A 142 3.65 -7.60 8.62
N SER A 143 4.04 -8.17 9.76
CA SER A 143 3.12 -8.65 10.81
C SER A 143 3.06 -7.73 12.04
N VAL A 144 3.84 -6.64 12.05
CA VAL A 144 3.91 -5.71 13.18
C VAL A 144 2.71 -4.78 13.16
N GLU A 145 1.99 -4.72 14.28
CA GLU A 145 0.79 -3.88 14.44
C GLU A 145 1.10 -2.54 15.12
N SER A 146 2.17 -2.46 15.92
CA SER A 146 2.55 -1.29 16.72
C SER A 146 4.06 -1.07 16.80
N MET A 147 4.49 0.16 16.52
CA MET A 147 5.88 0.65 16.59
C MET A 147 6.02 1.91 17.46
N THR A 148 5.04 2.14 18.34
CA THR A 148 4.95 3.30 19.24
C THR A 148 6.25 3.50 20.03
N PHE A 149 6.80 4.72 20.00
CA PHE A 149 8.05 5.11 20.65
C PHE A 149 9.30 4.25 20.35
N MET A 150 9.31 3.47 19.26
CA MET A 150 10.39 2.51 18.98
C MET A 150 11.79 3.15 18.99
N PHE A 151 11.96 4.34 18.39
CA PHE A 151 13.22 5.08 18.29
C PHE A 151 13.19 6.43 19.04
N LEU A 152 12.31 6.59 20.02
CA LEU A 152 12.21 7.86 20.77
C LEU A 152 13.57 8.22 21.39
N TYR A 153 14.12 9.39 21.06
CA TYR A 153 15.44 9.87 21.49
C TYR A 153 16.62 8.92 21.15
N ALA A 154 16.49 8.08 20.12
CA ALA A 154 17.61 7.35 19.51
C ALA A 154 18.44 8.31 18.64
N THR A 155 19.14 9.24 19.28
CA THR A 155 19.72 10.43 18.63
C THR A 155 20.71 10.16 17.49
N ALA A 156 21.36 8.98 17.46
CA ALA A 156 22.32 8.61 16.42
C ALA A 156 21.72 7.79 15.27
N PHE A 157 20.45 7.38 15.38
CA PHE A 157 19.81 6.51 14.41
C PHE A 157 19.50 7.25 13.11
N ASP A 158 20.00 6.70 12.00
CA ASP A 158 19.89 7.26 10.65
C ASP A 158 20.12 6.14 9.62
N GLN A 159 19.36 5.05 9.72
CA GLN A 159 19.45 3.91 8.81
C GLN A 159 18.23 3.83 7.91
N ASP A 160 18.44 3.43 6.66
CA ASP A 160 17.40 3.25 5.65
C ASP A 160 16.39 2.18 6.06
N LEU A 161 15.10 2.54 6.01
CA LEU A 161 13.96 1.68 6.33
C LEU A 161 13.00 1.51 5.13
N GLY A 162 13.44 1.87 3.92
CA GLY A 162 12.70 1.77 2.66
C GLY A 162 12.11 0.40 2.37
N GLY A 163 12.79 -0.66 2.82
CA GLY A 163 12.37 -2.04 2.60
C GLY A 163 11.25 -2.55 3.52
N TRP A 164 10.76 -1.73 4.45
CA TRP A 164 9.77 -2.15 5.45
C TRP A 164 8.35 -2.16 4.86
N ALA A 165 7.71 -3.33 4.90
CA ALA A 165 6.29 -3.48 4.58
C ALA A 165 5.43 -3.17 5.82
N VAL A 166 4.90 -1.95 5.91
CA VAL A 166 4.20 -1.43 7.12
C VAL A 166 2.68 -1.50 7.04
N ASP A 167 2.11 -2.24 6.08
CA ASP A 167 0.67 -2.27 5.80
C ASP A 167 -0.19 -2.73 6.99
N SER A 168 0.38 -3.48 7.93
CA SER A 168 -0.30 -3.98 9.13
C SER A 168 -0.21 -3.03 10.33
N VAL A 169 0.62 -1.99 10.27
CA VAL A 169 0.87 -1.09 11.40
C VAL A 169 -0.33 -0.18 11.61
N THR A 170 -0.73 0.00 12.87
CA THR A 170 -1.86 0.84 13.28
C THR A 170 -1.44 2.01 14.17
N ASP A 171 -0.27 1.93 14.81
CA ASP A 171 0.26 2.98 15.69
C ASP A 171 1.78 3.12 15.51
N MET A 172 2.21 4.33 15.14
CA MET A 172 3.61 4.77 15.02
C MET A 172 3.84 6.06 15.83
N SER A 173 3.00 6.31 16.83
CA SER A 173 3.04 7.56 17.59
C SER A 173 4.41 7.74 18.24
N SER A 174 4.99 8.93 18.04
CA SER A 174 6.30 9.33 18.54
C SER A 174 7.44 8.35 18.22
N MET A 175 7.32 7.57 17.14
CA MET A 175 8.29 6.55 16.76
C MET A 175 9.72 7.09 16.65
N PHE A 176 9.92 8.23 15.99
CA PHE A 176 11.22 8.89 15.79
C PHE A 176 11.37 10.21 16.55
N TYR A 177 10.50 10.49 17.52
CA TYR A 177 10.57 11.77 18.24
C TYR A 177 11.93 11.93 18.91
N GLY A 178 12.63 13.04 18.66
CA GLY A 178 13.96 13.30 19.20
C GLY A 178 15.09 12.45 18.59
N ALA A 179 14.83 11.66 17.53
CA ALA A 179 15.87 10.99 16.75
C ALA A 179 16.58 12.03 15.85
N SER A 180 17.38 12.88 16.48
CA SER A 180 17.92 14.10 15.89
C SER A 180 18.85 13.94 14.69
N SER A 181 19.30 12.72 14.38
CA SER A 181 20.10 12.42 13.20
C SER A 181 19.31 11.76 12.07
N PHE A 182 18.05 11.38 12.31
CA PHE A 182 17.24 10.66 11.34
C PHE A 182 16.88 11.57 10.16
N ASP A 183 17.39 11.21 8.98
CA ASP A 183 17.28 11.94 7.71
C ASP A 183 17.06 10.96 6.53
N GLN A 184 16.26 9.90 6.76
CA GLN A 184 16.02 8.87 5.76
C GLN A 184 14.66 9.04 5.11
N ASP A 185 14.60 8.76 3.80
CA ASP A 185 13.33 8.50 3.15
C ASP A 185 12.84 7.12 3.55
N LEU A 186 11.58 7.04 3.95
CA LEU A 186 10.96 5.81 4.35
C LEU A 186 10.43 5.02 3.16
N GLY A 187 10.17 5.64 2.00
CA GLY A 187 9.75 4.93 0.78
C GLY A 187 8.47 4.08 0.89
N TRP A 188 7.76 4.16 2.03
CA TRP A 188 6.51 3.44 2.28
C TRP A 188 5.41 4.36 2.78
N CYS A 189 4.18 3.91 2.57
CA CYS A 189 2.95 4.57 2.99
C CYS A 189 2.30 3.84 4.15
N VAL A 190 1.57 4.59 4.98
CA VAL A 190 0.71 4.03 6.02
C VAL A 190 -0.76 4.19 5.64
N ASN A 191 -1.61 3.27 6.11
CA ASN A 191 -3.05 3.33 5.85
C ASN A 191 -3.72 4.55 6.51
N ASP A 192 -4.86 4.97 5.96
CA ASP A 192 -5.74 5.96 6.60
C ASP A 192 -6.16 5.46 7.99
N GLY A 193 -5.72 6.17 9.04
CA GLY A 193 -6.02 5.85 10.43
C GLY A 193 -4.83 5.38 11.28
N VAL A 194 -3.63 5.26 10.70
CA VAL A 194 -2.41 5.04 11.49
C VAL A 194 -2.08 6.27 12.35
N ASP A 195 -1.89 6.07 13.65
CA ASP A 195 -1.51 7.17 14.55
C ASP A 195 -0.03 7.55 14.37
N LEU A 196 0.21 8.73 13.79
CA LEU A 196 1.53 9.34 13.60
C LEU A 196 1.81 10.51 14.57
N ASN A 197 1.07 10.61 15.68
CA ASN A 197 1.17 11.72 16.62
C ASN A 197 2.63 11.93 17.08
N TRP A 198 3.18 13.07 16.68
CA TRP A 198 4.54 13.51 16.95
C TRP A 198 5.63 12.53 16.47
N ALA A 199 5.31 11.61 15.56
CA ALA A 199 6.22 10.55 15.10
C ALA A 199 7.59 11.09 14.66
N PHE A 200 7.62 12.24 14.00
CA PHE A 200 8.84 12.84 13.44
C PHE A 200 9.28 14.14 14.13
N SER A 201 8.73 14.46 15.30
CA SER A 201 9.12 15.70 15.97
C SER A 201 10.60 15.67 16.37
N GLU A 202 11.33 16.75 16.10
CA GLU A 202 12.77 16.87 16.40
C GLU A 202 13.69 15.93 15.57
N THR A 203 13.26 15.41 14.40
CA THR A 203 14.14 14.76 13.40
C THR A 203 14.79 15.79 12.45
N GLN A 204 15.74 15.37 11.58
CA GLN A 204 16.35 16.28 10.59
C GLN A 204 15.40 16.56 9.41
N CYS A 205 14.82 15.50 8.86
CA CYS A 205 13.78 15.57 7.83
C CYS A 205 12.58 14.73 8.29
N GLU A 206 11.37 15.28 8.13
CA GLU A 206 10.14 14.53 8.34
C GLU A 206 9.89 13.75 7.04
N SER A 207 9.92 12.42 7.09
CA SER A 207 9.87 11.53 5.93
C SER A 207 8.68 11.83 5.01
N THR A 208 8.93 12.27 3.79
CA THR A 208 7.87 12.50 2.79
C THR A 208 7.69 11.27 1.90
N SER A 209 7.04 10.26 2.47
CA SER A 209 6.26 9.32 1.66
C SER A 209 4.80 9.47 2.13
N CYS A 210 3.95 9.99 1.23
CA CYS A 210 2.48 10.10 1.28
C CYS A 210 1.79 10.63 2.56
N GLY A 211 2.13 11.83 3.04
CA GLY A 211 1.20 12.63 3.85
C GLY A 211 1.71 13.19 5.19
N VAL A 212 2.98 13.03 5.52
CA VAL A 212 3.58 13.76 6.65
C VAL A 212 3.82 15.22 6.22
N LEU A 213 2.78 16.04 6.36
CA LEU A 213 2.87 17.48 6.12
C LEU A 213 3.39 18.20 7.37
N HIS A 214 4.52 18.88 7.20
CA HIS A 214 5.09 19.74 8.21
C HIS A 214 4.19 20.97 8.46
N THR A 215 3.73 21.12 9.70
CA THR A 215 3.36 22.43 10.25
C THR A 215 4.56 23.02 11.02
N ALA A 216 5.33 23.86 10.32
CA ALA A 216 6.19 24.93 10.84
C ALA A 216 7.73 24.71 10.92
N ALA A 217 8.40 25.31 9.92
CA ALA A 217 9.64 26.08 10.03
C ALA A 217 10.96 25.43 10.51
N LEU A 218 11.23 24.16 10.22
CA LEU A 218 12.60 23.66 9.98
C LEU A 218 12.75 23.22 8.51
N SER A 219 13.69 23.86 7.82
CA SER A 219 13.97 23.59 6.41
C SER A 219 14.80 22.31 6.28
N CYS A 220 14.25 21.27 5.66
CA CYS A 220 15.06 20.32 4.91
C CYS A 220 15.84 21.18 3.90
N GLY A 221 17.17 21.12 3.93
CA GLY A 221 18.07 22.15 3.39
C GLY A 221 18.03 22.41 1.86
N GLY A 222 17.03 21.92 1.14
CA GLY A 222 16.79 22.26 -0.26
C GLY A 222 16.13 23.63 -0.39
N LYS A 223 16.77 24.56 -1.10
CA LYS A 223 15.98 25.61 -1.75
C LYS A 223 15.07 24.92 -2.78
N PRO A 224 13.82 25.38 -2.97
CA PRO A 224 12.98 24.87 -4.05
C PRO A 224 13.78 24.83 -5.35
N MET A 225 13.81 23.65 -5.97
CA MET A 225 14.46 23.49 -7.26
C MET A 225 13.68 24.31 -8.28
N GLY A 226 14.39 25.12 -9.07
CA GLY A 226 13.82 25.70 -10.28
C GLY A 226 14.09 24.80 -11.48
N ASP A 227 13.48 25.11 -12.63
CA ASP A 227 13.54 24.27 -13.84
C ASP A 227 14.97 23.89 -14.28
N ALA A 228 15.96 24.78 -14.10
CA ALA A 228 17.36 24.49 -14.43
C ALA A 228 18.02 23.52 -13.45
N THR A 229 17.69 23.62 -12.17
CA THR A 229 18.24 22.78 -11.11
C THR A 229 17.70 21.37 -11.24
N ILE A 230 16.38 21.20 -11.40
CA ILE A 230 15.75 19.88 -11.53
C ILE A 230 16.29 19.13 -12.75
N ARG A 231 16.47 19.80 -13.90
CA ARG A 231 17.10 19.20 -15.09
C ARG A 231 18.52 18.69 -14.82
N THR A 232 19.33 19.51 -14.14
CA THR A 232 20.71 19.11 -13.80
C THR A 232 20.74 17.95 -12.80
N ALA A 233 19.82 17.94 -11.85
CA ALA A 233 19.69 16.87 -10.86
C ALA A 233 19.24 15.56 -11.53
N VAL A 234 18.21 15.59 -12.39
CA VAL A 234 17.75 14.42 -13.16
C VAL A 234 18.85 13.88 -14.07
N ASP A 235 19.57 14.75 -14.81
CA ASP A 235 20.68 14.31 -15.67
C ASP A 235 21.79 13.61 -14.87
N LEU A 236 22.09 14.12 -13.67
CA LEU A 236 23.04 13.49 -12.78
C LEU A 236 22.49 12.16 -12.24
N TRP A 237 21.22 12.11 -11.83
CA TRP A 237 20.58 10.89 -11.32
C TRP A 237 20.61 9.76 -12.35
N LEU A 238 20.24 10.07 -13.59
CA LEU A 238 20.23 9.11 -14.70
C LEU A 238 21.63 8.64 -15.10
N SER A 239 22.70 9.40 -14.79
CA SER A 239 24.08 9.04 -15.15
C SER A 239 24.90 8.45 -13.98
N ASP A 240 24.64 8.88 -12.75
CA ASP A 240 25.30 8.49 -11.50
C ASP A 240 24.38 8.85 -10.31
N SER A 241 23.47 7.93 -9.97
CA SER A 241 22.51 8.13 -8.88
C SER A 241 23.18 8.37 -7.53
N ALA A 242 24.30 7.72 -7.23
CA ALA A 242 25.04 7.92 -5.98
C ALA A 242 25.63 9.34 -5.87
N ALA A 243 26.11 9.92 -6.98
CA ALA A 243 26.58 11.30 -7.00
C ALA A 243 25.42 12.31 -6.92
N ALA A 244 24.28 12.00 -7.53
CA ALA A 244 23.07 12.79 -7.42
C ALA A 244 22.56 12.81 -5.98
N GLU A 245 22.48 11.63 -5.35
CA GLU A 245 22.04 11.46 -3.96
C GLU A 245 22.94 12.22 -2.99
N ALA A 246 24.27 12.16 -3.17
CA ALA A 246 25.22 12.93 -2.35
C ALA A 246 25.10 14.46 -2.52
N THR A 247 24.51 14.94 -3.62
CA THR A 247 24.43 16.38 -3.95
C THR A 247 23.05 16.97 -3.70
N TYR A 248 22.00 16.22 -4.04
CA TYR A 248 20.61 16.66 -4.10
C TYR A 248 19.69 15.87 -3.16
N GLY A 249 20.18 14.80 -2.53
CA GLY A 249 19.34 13.81 -1.86
C GLY A 249 18.73 12.80 -2.85
N HIS A 250 18.04 11.80 -2.32
CA HIS A 250 17.32 10.82 -3.13
C HIS A 250 16.26 11.51 -4.01
N ILE A 251 15.99 10.97 -5.20
CA ILE A 251 15.12 11.65 -6.19
C ILE A 251 13.69 11.87 -5.69
N SER A 252 13.18 10.97 -4.85
CA SER A 252 11.86 11.08 -4.21
C SER A 252 11.73 12.29 -3.27
N THR A 253 12.85 12.80 -2.72
CA THR A 253 12.84 13.85 -1.68
C THR A 253 13.12 15.25 -2.22
N TRP A 254 13.16 15.42 -3.55
CA TRP A 254 13.50 16.71 -4.14
C TRP A 254 12.36 17.74 -3.98
N GLU A 255 12.68 18.91 -3.42
CA GLU A 255 11.75 20.04 -3.28
C GLU A 255 11.42 20.68 -4.64
N THR A 256 10.42 20.13 -5.35
CA THR A 256 10.03 20.55 -6.71
C THR A 256 9.04 21.71 -6.78
N SER A 257 8.62 22.28 -5.64
CA SER A 257 7.63 23.37 -5.56
C SER A 257 8.02 24.65 -6.33
N GLY A 258 9.30 24.80 -6.72
CA GLY A 258 9.80 25.88 -7.56
C GLY A 258 9.84 25.58 -9.06
N VAL A 259 9.47 24.38 -9.49
CA VAL A 259 9.52 23.91 -10.87
C VAL A 259 8.22 24.27 -11.59
N THR A 260 8.35 24.86 -12.78
CA THR A 260 7.25 25.26 -13.66
C THR A 260 7.25 24.51 -14.99
N ASP A 261 8.38 23.93 -15.39
CA ASP A 261 8.58 23.19 -16.64
C ASP A 261 9.31 21.86 -16.39
N MET A 262 8.56 20.76 -16.56
CA MET A 262 9.06 19.38 -16.45
C MET A 262 9.24 18.70 -17.82
N SER A 263 9.24 19.48 -18.89
CA SER A 263 9.38 18.92 -20.23
C SER A 263 10.72 18.20 -20.38
N TYR A 264 10.68 17.01 -20.97
CA TYR A 264 11.85 16.20 -21.32
C TYR A 264 12.70 15.69 -20.13
N LEU A 265 12.25 15.80 -18.87
CA LEU A 265 13.07 15.40 -17.71
C LEU A 265 13.56 13.96 -17.78
N PHE A 266 12.67 13.02 -18.06
CA PHE A 266 12.95 11.59 -18.15
C PHE A 266 12.72 11.05 -19.57
N CYS A 267 12.99 11.85 -20.60
CA CYS A 267 12.79 11.38 -21.97
C CYS A 267 13.97 10.52 -22.46
N GLY A 268 13.68 9.35 -23.03
CA GLY A 268 14.60 8.45 -23.73
C GLY A 268 14.88 8.90 -25.18
N VAL A 269 16.01 8.47 -25.74
CA VAL A 269 16.40 8.86 -27.11
C VAL A 269 15.67 8.00 -28.15
N SER A 270 14.85 8.64 -28.99
CA SER A 270 14.22 7.98 -30.14
C SER A 270 15.02 8.11 -31.43
N PRO A 271 15.33 7.01 -32.15
CA PRO A 271 15.90 7.08 -33.49
C PRO A 271 14.92 7.72 -34.49
N GLY A 272 15.15 8.98 -34.86
CA GLY A 272 14.47 9.62 -36.00
C GLY A 272 13.34 10.61 -35.67
N LEU A 273 12.99 10.81 -34.39
CA LEU A 273 11.97 11.80 -33.97
C LEU A 273 12.54 13.19 -33.64
N GLY A 274 13.87 13.37 -33.65
CA GLY A 274 14.51 14.69 -33.53
C GLY A 274 14.45 15.32 -32.13
N TRP A 275 14.12 14.56 -31.08
CA TRP A 275 14.19 15.01 -29.69
C TRP A 275 15.65 15.10 -29.24
N SER A 276 16.25 16.28 -29.39
CA SER A 276 17.69 16.49 -29.21
C SER A 276 18.16 16.54 -27.75
N ASN A 277 17.22 16.56 -26.80
CA ASN A 277 17.50 16.81 -25.38
C ASN A 277 17.19 15.60 -24.48
N CYS A 278 17.00 14.42 -25.06
CA CYS A 278 16.66 13.20 -24.31
C CYS A 278 17.90 12.39 -23.90
N ASN A 279 17.76 11.68 -22.78
CA ASN A 279 18.79 10.88 -22.13
C ASN A 279 18.48 9.38 -22.29
N THR A 280 19.36 8.61 -22.93
CA THR A 280 19.17 7.15 -23.12
C THR A 280 18.99 6.38 -21.82
N ALA A 281 19.54 6.87 -20.70
CA ALA A 281 19.40 6.21 -19.41
C ALA A 281 17.97 6.30 -18.84
N ALA A 282 17.13 7.21 -19.37
CA ALA A 282 15.75 7.33 -18.96
C ALA A 282 14.89 6.13 -19.39
N GLU A 283 15.33 5.32 -20.37
CA GLU A 283 14.61 4.11 -20.79
C GLU A 283 14.38 3.12 -19.64
N SER A 284 15.31 3.05 -18.68
CA SER A 284 15.24 2.18 -17.49
C SER A 284 14.76 2.90 -16.23
N PHE A 285 14.38 4.18 -16.32
CA PHE A 285 13.95 4.95 -15.15
C PHE A 285 12.60 4.43 -14.63
N ASN A 286 12.53 4.14 -13.33
CA ASN A 286 11.32 3.69 -12.65
C ASN A 286 11.38 3.98 -11.14
N GLU A 287 11.96 5.11 -10.73
CA GLU A 287 12.05 5.51 -9.32
C GLU A 287 10.79 6.24 -8.87
N ASP A 288 10.41 6.08 -7.60
CA ASP A 288 9.24 6.76 -7.02
C ASP A 288 9.46 8.28 -6.96
N ILE A 289 8.49 9.00 -7.53
CA ILE A 289 8.40 10.46 -7.61
C ILE A 289 6.97 10.95 -7.31
N GLY A 290 6.11 10.09 -6.74
CA GLY A 290 4.72 10.41 -6.43
C GLY A 290 4.57 11.56 -5.43
N ALA A 291 5.58 11.76 -4.58
CA ALA A 291 5.61 12.81 -3.55
C ALA A 291 6.01 14.21 -4.05
N TRP A 292 6.40 14.36 -5.33
CA TRP A 292 6.81 15.66 -5.88
C TRP A 292 5.68 16.69 -5.83
N ASP A 293 5.97 17.89 -5.32
CA ASP A 293 5.07 19.05 -5.45
C ASP A 293 5.14 19.58 -6.90
N ILE A 294 4.10 19.30 -7.67
CA ILE A 294 3.94 19.74 -9.05
C ILE A 294 2.91 20.87 -9.20
N SER A 295 2.41 21.45 -8.10
CA SER A 295 1.29 22.41 -8.13
C SER A 295 1.59 23.69 -8.94
N GLY A 296 2.88 24.02 -9.09
CA GLY A 296 3.37 25.13 -9.93
C GLY A 296 3.72 24.75 -11.38
N VAL A 297 3.65 23.48 -11.76
CA VAL A 297 4.06 22.99 -13.08
C VAL A 297 3.01 23.35 -14.14
N THR A 298 3.48 23.90 -15.25
CA THR A 298 2.63 24.35 -16.37
C THR A 298 2.78 23.49 -17.62
N THR A 299 3.85 22.70 -17.73
CA THR A 299 4.12 21.86 -18.90
C THR A 299 4.94 20.62 -18.54
N MET A 300 4.58 19.49 -19.15
CA MET A 300 5.17 18.15 -18.97
C MET A 300 5.44 17.48 -20.33
N VAL A 301 5.76 18.28 -21.35
CA VAL A 301 5.94 17.77 -22.72
C VAL A 301 7.01 16.69 -22.75
N ALA A 302 6.63 15.50 -23.22
CA ALA A 302 7.50 14.34 -23.31
C ALA A 302 8.28 14.03 -22.03
N MET A 303 7.75 14.36 -20.84
CA MET A 303 8.44 14.15 -19.57
C MET A 303 8.97 12.72 -19.41
N PHE A 304 8.17 11.71 -19.80
CA PHE A 304 8.50 10.27 -19.80
C PHE A 304 8.53 9.65 -21.20
N GLY A 305 8.69 10.47 -22.25
CA GLY A 305 8.72 9.95 -23.62
C GLY A 305 9.89 8.98 -23.81
N HIS A 306 9.65 7.73 -24.19
CA HIS A 306 10.60 6.61 -24.27
C HIS A 306 11.14 6.10 -22.92
N ALA A 307 10.62 6.55 -21.79
CA ALA A 307 10.90 5.92 -20.49
C ALA A 307 10.20 4.55 -20.39
N SER A 308 10.75 3.56 -21.10
CA SER A 308 10.08 2.28 -21.37
C SER A 308 9.77 1.46 -20.11
N ALA A 309 10.53 1.66 -19.03
CA ALA A 309 10.34 0.97 -17.75
C ALA A 309 9.49 1.72 -16.72
N PHE A 310 9.14 2.99 -16.97
CA PHE A 310 8.45 3.81 -15.98
C PHE A 310 7.01 3.33 -15.76
N ASN A 311 6.67 3.06 -14.51
CA ASN A 311 5.36 2.58 -14.07
C ASN A 311 5.06 2.90 -12.59
N GLN A 312 5.57 4.04 -12.07
CA GLN A 312 5.31 4.46 -10.69
C GLN A 312 4.00 5.22 -10.55
N ASP A 313 3.35 5.08 -9.39
CA ASP A 313 2.11 5.79 -9.08
C ASP A 313 2.37 7.29 -8.91
N ILE A 314 1.65 8.09 -9.69
CA ILE A 314 1.70 9.56 -9.66
C ILE A 314 0.29 10.15 -9.52
N SER A 315 -0.66 9.37 -9.00
CA SER A 315 -2.06 9.77 -8.84
C SER A 315 -2.26 10.90 -7.82
N GLY A 316 -1.31 11.11 -6.91
CA GLY A 316 -1.32 12.20 -5.92
C GLY A 316 -0.95 13.58 -6.47
N TRP A 317 -0.60 13.70 -7.75
CA TRP A 317 -0.11 14.94 -8.34
C TRP A 317 -1.22 15.99 -8.57
N ALA A 318 -0.99 17.22 -8.11
CA ALA A 318 -1.89 18.36 -8.29
C ALA A 318 -1.69 19.06 -9.66
N VAL A 319 -2.39 18.60 -10.70
CA VAL A 319 -2.17 19.02 -12.10
C VAL A 319 -2.96 20.25 -12.56
N ASP A 320 -3.66 20.96 -11.67
CA ASP A 320 -4.57 22.07 -12.03
C ASP A 320 -3.91 23.20 -12.83
N SER A 321 -2.60 23.38 -12.67
CA SER A 321 -1.79 24.40 -13.37
C SER A 321 -1.24 23.93 -14.71
N VAL A 322 -1.30 22.63 -15.01
CA VAL A 322 -0.67 22.03 -16.18
C VAL A 322 -1.48 22.38 -17.44
N THR A 323 -0.79 22.90 -18.45
CA THR A 323 -1.41 23.36 -19.71
C THR A 323 -0.89 22.65 -20.95
N ASP A 324 0.07 21.72 -20.82
CA ASP A 324 0.60 20.95 -21.95
C ASP A 324 1.25 19.64 -21.46
N VAL A 325 0.66 18.51 -21.84
CA VAL A 325 1.15 17.14 -21.58
C VAL A 325 1.50 16.39 -22.88
N SER A 326 1.79 17.13 -23.95
CA SER A 326 2.04 16.54 -25.27
C SER A 326 3.16 15.49 -25.20
N SER A 327 2.89 14.30 -25.71
CA SER A 327 3.84 13.16 -25.73
C SER A 327 4.38 12.71 -24.36
N MET A 328 3.74 13.11 -23.23
CA MET A 328 4.24 12.86 -21.88
C MET A 328 4.71 11.41 -21.65
N PHE A 329 3.95 10.41 -22.10
CA PHE A 329 4.23 8.97 -22.00
C PHE A 329 4.45 8.28 -23.35
N PHE A 330 4.80 9.03 -24.41
CA PHE A 330 5.04 8.45 -25.74
C PHE A 330 6.09 7.33 -25.65
N SER A 331 5.77 6.10 -26.05
CA SER A 331 6.62 4.90 -25.95
C SER A 331 7.10 4.57 -24.53
N ALA A 332 6.35 4.94 -23.49
CA ALA A 332 6.54 4.44 -22.12
C ALA A 332 5.88 3.05 -21.98
N HIS A 333 6.52 2.02 -22.53
CA HIS A 333 5.90 0.70 -22.74
C HIS A 333 5.40 0.00 -21.48
N ALA A 334 5.98 0.24 -20.29
CA ALA A 334 5.55 -0.37 -19.04
C ALA A 334 4.39 0.35 -18.36
N PHE A 335 4.08 1.58 -18.77
CA PHE A 335 3.16 2.44 -18.03
C PHE A 335 1.70 1.95 -18.14
N ASP A 336 1.09 1.65 -17.00
CA ASP A 336 -0.30 1.21 -16.84
C ASP A 336 -1.02 1.78 -15.59
N GLN A 337 -0.40 2.72 -14.86
CA GLN A 337 -0.94 3.28 -13.60
C GLN A 337 -2.18 4.14 -13.79
N ASP A 338 -3.17 4.03 -12.90
CA ASP A 338 -4.33 4.93 -12.86
C ASP A 338 -3.89 6.32 -12.36
N LEU A 339 -4.07 7.35 -13.19
CA LEU A 339 -3.62 8.70 -12.87
C LEU A 339 -4.58 9.43 -11.93
N GLY A 340 -5.87 9.10 -11.85
CA GLY A 340 -6.81 9.79 -10.98
C GLY A 340 -7.05 11.29 -11.24
N TRP A 341 -6.29 11.95 -12.14
CA TRP A 341 -6.37 13.38 -12.45
C TRP A 341 -6.45 13.70 -13.95
N CYS A 342 -7.02 14.87 -14.28
CA CYS A 342 -7.28 15.34 -15.65
C CYS A 342 -6.56 16.67 -15.90
N VAL A 343 -6.08 16.86 -17.13
CA VAL A 343 -5.65 18.17 -17.62
C VAL A 343 -6.76 18.71 -18.53
N ASP A 344 -7.30 19.89 -18.21
CA ASP A 344 -8.52 20.51 -18.79
C ASP A 344 -8.60 20.43 -20.33
N ASP A 345 -9.82 20.28 -20.87
CA ASP A 345 -10.14 20.07 -22.29
C ASP A 345 -9.71 21.23 -23.22
N ASP A 346 -9.42 22.41 -22.66
CA ASP A 346 -8.93 23.59 -23.37
C ASP A 346 -7.40 23.64 -23.54
N VAL A 347 -6.69 22.68 -22.93
CA VAL A 347 -5.28 22.45 -23.22
C VAL A 347 -5.17 21.97 -24.65
N SER A 348 -4.22 22.56 -25.40
CA SER A 348 -3.81 22.05 -26.71
C SER A 348 -3.15 20.69 -26.51
N LEU A 349 -3.94 19.68 -26.16
CA LEU A 349 -3.59 18.31 -26.28
C LEU A 349 -3.37 18.12 -27.78
N GLY A 350 -2.10 18.08 -28.20
CA GLY A 350 -1.70 17.54 -29.49
C GLY A 350 -2.04 16.04 -29.50
N LEU A 351 -3.34 15.73 -29.49
CA LEU A 351 -4.00 14.42 -29.29
C LEU A 351 -3.80 13.47 -30.47
N PRO A 352 -2.56 13.14 -30.82
CA PRO A 352 -2.31 11.71 -30.95
C PRO A 352 -0.92 11.31 -30.45
N GLY A 353 -0.45 11.78 -29.29
CA GLY A 353 0.92 11.48 -28.84
C GLY A 353 1.14 11.18 -27.36
N ALA A 354 0.33 11.71 -26.44
CA ALA A 354 0.64 11.64 -25.00
C ALA A 354 0.85 10.21 -24.48
N PHE A 355 0.05 9.24 -24.91
CA PHE A 355 0.10 7.85 -24.46
C PHE A 355 0.43 6.86 -25.58
N PHE A 356 0.92 7.34 -26.72
CA PHE A 356 1.23 6.48 -27.87
C PHE A 356 2.22 5.39 -27.47
N GLU A 357 1.98 4.12 -27.81
CA GLU A 357 2.85 2.97 -27.45
C GLU A 357 3.03 2.69 -25.94
N THR A 358 2.13 3.16 -25.07
CA THR A 358 2.01 2.68 -23.68
C THR A 358 1.28 1.33 -23.60
N GLN A 359 1.49 0.55 -22.53
CA GLN A 359 0.90 -0.79 -22.36
C GLN A 359 -0.63 -0.74 -22.23
N CYS A 360 -1.13 0.26 -21.52
CA CYS A 360 -2.54 0.56 -21.38
C CYS A 360 -2.68 2.09 -21.30
N GLU A 361 -3.55 2.67 -22.14
CA GLU A 361 -4.01 4.05 -21.90
C GLU A 361 -4.73 4.05 -20.54
N SER A 362 -4.06 4.49 -19.49
CA SER A 362 -4.71 4.71 -18.22
C SER A 362 -5.55 5.97 -18.28
N THR A 363 -6.71 5.85 -17.66
CA THR A 363 -7.91 6.63 -17.92
C THR A 363 -8.09 7.72 -16.88
N TYR A 364 -8.17 8.98 -17.34
CA TYR A 364 -9.10 9.96 -16.77
C TYR A 364 -9.47 11.05 -17.81
N CYS A 365 -8.64 11.31 -18.83
CA CYS A 365 -8.76 12.51 -19.71
C CYS A 365 -9.29 12.32 -21.14
N GLY A 366 -10.12 11.30 -21.43
CA GLY A 366 -10.81 11.23 -22.73
C GLY A 366 -9.92 11.14 -23.98
N VAL A 367 -8.74 10.50 -23.92
CA VAL A 367 -7.90 10.31 -25.10
C VAL A 367 -8.55 9.28 -26.03
N LYS A 368 -8.98 9.74 -27.21
CA LYS A 368 -9.36 8.91 -28.35
C LYS A 368 -8.20 8.81 -29.33
N TRP A 369 -7.74 7.60 -29.64
CA TRP A 369 -7.36 7.28 -31.02
C TRP A 369 -7.61 5.82 -31.37
N GLU A 370 -8.48 5.61 -32.35
CA GLU A 370 -8.57 4.38 -33.12
C GLU A 370 -7.37 4.29 -34.07
N THR A 371 -6.53 3.26 -33.96
CA THR A 371 -6.21 2.36 -35.09
C THR A 371 -5.17 1.31 -34.69
N ASN A 372 -5.59 0.05 -34.72
CA ASN A 372 -4.81 -1.15 -35.07
C ASN A 372 -3.30 -1.13 -34.76
N THR A 373 -2.90 -1.70 -33.64
CA THR A 373 -2.14 -2.96 -33.58
C THR A 373 -2.12 -3.42 -32.12
N GLY A 374 -2.53 -4.67 -31.88
CA GLY A 374 -2.69 -5.20 -30.54
C GLY A 374 -1.38 -5.35 -29.79
N ASP A 375 -1.37 -4.87 -28.55
CA ASP A 375 -0.84 -5.59 -27.40
C ASP A 375 -1.42 -4.96 -26.12
N CYS A 376 -2.62 -5.38 -25.73
CA CYS A 376 -3.17 -5.13 -24.40
C CYS A 376 -3.54 -6.50 -23.83
N ASP A 377 -2.58 -7.19 -23.21
CA ASP A 377 -2.81 -8.45 -22.51
C ASP A 377 -3.01 -8.22 -20.99
N VAL A 378 -3.87 -7.26 -20.65
CA VAL A 378 -4.74 -7.39 -19.47
C VAL A 378 -6.05 -7.93 -19.99
N SER A 379 -6.55 -9.06 -19.45
CA SER A 379 -7.70 -9.74 -20.04
C SER A 379 -8.90 -8.78 -20.12
N ARG A 380 -9.14 -8.22 -21.31
CA ARG A 380 -10.34 -7.43 -21.65
C ARG A 380 -11.61 -8.28 -21.59
N THR A 381 -11.48 -9.57 -21.27
CA THR A 381 -12.57 -10.50 -21.16
C THR A 381 -12.91 -10.77 -19.70
N GLY A 382 -14.12 -11.28 -19.47
CA GLY A 382 -14.58 -11.64 -18.14
C GLY A 382 -15.20 -10.47 -17.37
N ASN A 383 -15.93 -10.84 -16.33
CA ASN A 383 -16.88 -9.99 -15.64
C ASN A 383 -16.28 -9.25 -14.44
N VAL A 384 -15.03 -9.49 -14.05
CA VAL A 384 -14.37 -8.75 -12.95
C VAL A 384 -14.01 -7.35 -13.40
N MET A 385 -14.51 -6.35 -12.67
CA MET A 385 -14.41 -4.94 -12.98
C MET A 385 -13.57 -4.17 -11.95
N VAL A 386 -12.78 -3.25 -12.48
CA VAL A 386 -11.97 -2.23 -11.80
C VAL A 386 -12.21 -0.89 -12.51
N ASN A 387 -11.83 0.25 -11.93
CA ASN A 387 -12.17 1.60 -12.40
C ASN A 387 -12.01 1.81 -13.93
N TRP A 388 -10.85 1.49 -14.49
CA TRP A 388 -10.61 1.67 -15.92
C TRP A 388 -11.48 0.72 -16.77
N LYS A 389 -11.62 -0.54 -16.35
CA LYS A 389 -12.30 -1.59 -17.13
C LYS A 389 -13.79 -1.35 -17.21
N ILE A 390 -14.41 -0.92 -16.11
CA ILE A 390 -15.85 -0.67 -16.08
C ILE A 390 -16.25 0.46 -17.03
N ARG A 391 -15.44 1.52 -17.15
CA ARG A 391 -15.68 2.63 -18.07
C ARG A 391 -15.71 2.16 -19.52
N TRP A 392 -14.74 1.35 -19.91
CA TRP A 392 -14.70 0.78 -21.25
C TRP A 392 -15.85 -0.20 -21.49
N ALA A 393 -16.10 -1.10 -20.54
CA ALA A 393 -17.16 -2.09 -20.65
C ALA A 393 -18.54 -1.43 -20.78
N VAL A 394 -18.82 -0.38 -19.99
CA VAL A 394 -20.04 0.43 -20.11
C VAL A 394 -20.11 1.12 -21.47
N SER A 395 -19.03 1.78 -21.91
CA SER A 395 -19.03 2.46 -23.22
C SER A 395 -19.27 1.49 -24.38
N ALA A 396 -18.63 0.33 -24.34
CA ALA A 396 -18.84 -0.76 -25.30
C ALA A 396 -20.29 -1.27 -25.24
N TRP A 397 -20.86 -1.44 -24.04
CA TRP A 397 -22.24 -1.86 -23.85
C TRP A 397 -23.24 -0.87 -24.44
N LEU A 398 -23.04 0.42 -24.20
CA LEU A 398 -23.87 1.50 -24.72
C LEU A 398 -23.76 1.65 -26.25
N ALA A 399 -22.63 1.26 -26.85
CA ALA A 399 -22.43 1.26 -28.30
C ALA A 399 -23.00 0.00 -28.99
N ASP A 400 -22.73 -1.19 -28.43
CA ASP A 400 -23.20 -2.49 -28.90
C ASP A 400 -23.22 -3.51 -27.74
N ALA A 401 -24.40 -3.63 -27.10
CA ALA A 401 -24.60 -4.55 -25.99
C ALA A 401 -24.30 -6.01 -26.34
N THR A 402 -24.54 -6.45 -27.59
CA THR A 402 -24.29 -7.84 -27.99
C THR A 402 -22.78 -8.13 -28.05
N ALA A 403 -21.99 -7.20 -28.60
CA ALA A 403 -20.54 -7.33 -28.63
C ALA A 403 -19.91 -7.22 -27.23
N ALA A 404 -20.45 -6.31 -26.39
CA ALA A 404 -20.01 -6.15 -25.02
C ALA A 404 -20.33 -7.41 -24.18
N GLU A 405 -21.52 -7.99 -24.30
CA GLU A 405 -21.89 -9.21 -23.58
C GLU A 405 -20.98 -10.40 -23.92
N ALA A 406 -20.60 -10.55 -25.19
CA ALA A 406 -19.67 -11.59 -25.62
C ALA A 406 -18.26 -11.43 -25.01
N THR A 407 -17.90 -10.21 -24.60
CA THR A 407 -16.56 -9.85 -24.12
C THR A 407 -16.52 -9.86 -22.59
N TYR A 408 -17.46 -9.17 -21.95
CA TYR A 408 -17.47 -8.87 -20.52
C TYR A 408 -18.48 -9.71 -19.73
N GLY A 409 -19.32 -10.49 -20.41
CA GLY A 409 -20.55 -11.02 -19.83
C GLY A 409 -21.65 -9.96 -19.76
N HIS A 410 -22.87 -10.39 -19.43
CA HIS A 410 -24.01 -9.49 -19.31
C HIS A 410 -23.76 -8.45 -18.21
N ILE A 411 -24.16 -7.19 -18.43
CA ILE A 411 -23.85 -6.06 -17.52
C ILE A 411 -24.31 -6.30 -16.08
N SER A 412 -25.40 -7.03 -15.89
CA SER A 412 -25.93 -7.41 -14.57
C SER A 412 -25.06 -8.42 -13.80
N THR A 413 -24.06 -9.02 -14.44
CA THR A 413 -23.19 -10.07 -13.87
C THR A 413 -21.76 -9.61 -13.62
N TRP A 414 -21.49 -8.32 -13.81
CA TRP A 414 -20.18 -7.74 -13.58
C TRP A 414 -19.84 -7.71 -12.09
N GLU A 415 -18.69 -8.26 -11.71
CA GLU A 415 -18.15 -8.22 -10.34
C GLU A 415 -17.47 -6.86 -10.14
N THR A 416 -18.20 -5.89 -9.59
CA THR A 416 -17.75 -4.50 -9.45
C THR A 416 -17.08 -4.19 -8.11
N SER A 417 -16.77 -5.19 -7.28
CA SER A 417 -16.20 -4.98 -5.94
C SER A 417 -14.82 -4.32 -5.94
N GLY A 418 -14.12 -4.34 -7.08
CA GLY A 418 -12.84 -3.66 -7.29
C GLY A 418 -12.96 -2.24 -7.87
N VAL A 419 -14.19 -1.70 -7.99
CA VAL A 419 -14.45 -0.34 -8.46
C VAL A 419 -14.57 0.58 -7.26
N THR A 420 -13.76 1.65 -7.24
CA THR A 420 -13.80 2.72 -6.25
C THR A 420 -14.39 4.02 -6.80
N ASP A 421 -14.42 4.20 -8.12
CA ASP A 421 -14.94 5.39 -8.79
C ASP A 421 -15.98 5.03 -9.86
N MET A 422 -17.22 5.51 -9.67
CA MET A 422 -18.34 5.32 -10.59
C MET A 422 -18.78 6.64 -11.28
N SER A 423 -17.95 7.67 -11.22
CA SER A 423 -18.30 8.98 -11.74
C SER A 423 -18.51 8.93 -13.25
N TYR A 424 -19.55 9.58 -13.76
CA TYR A 424 -19.86 9.73 -15.20
C TYR A 424 -20.07 8.43 -16.01
N LEU A 425 -20.23 7.25 -15.39
CA LEU A 425 -20.30 5.97 -16.12
C LEU A 425 -21.40 5.94 -17.19
N PHE A 426 -22.57 6.51 -16.89
CA PHE A 426 -23.72 6.62 -17.79
C PHE A 426 -24.10 8.08 -18.04
N ASP A 427 -23.09 8.91 -18.30
CA ASP A 427 -23.29 10.32 -18.68
C ASP A 427 -23.55 10.46 -20.19
N VAL A 428 -24.67 11.11 -20.55
CA VAL A 428 -25.03 11.43 -21.93
C VAL A 428 -24.08 12.39 -22.65
N TYR A 429 -23.33 13.20 -21.91
CA TYR A 429 -22.36 14.13 -22.47
C TYR A 429 -21.24 13.39 -23.21
N TYR A 430 -20.72 12.33 -22.59
CA TYR A 430 -19.65 11.50 -23.15
C TYR A 430 -20.18 10.31 -23.95
N ASN A 431 -21.35 9.78 -23.61
CA ASN A 431 -21.96 8.66 -24.30
C ASN A 431 -23.45 8.85 -24.52
N SER A 432 -23.82 9.31 -25.72
CA SER A 432 -25.23 9.50 -26.10
C SER A 432 -26.12 8.24 -25.96
N GLY A 433 -25.53 7.04 -25.96
CA GLY A 433 -26.26 5.79 -25.71
C GLY A 433 -26.80 5.67 -24.29
N ALA A 434 -26.23 6.40 -23.32
CA ALA A 434 -26.68 6.42 -21.94
C ALA A 434 -28.10 6.97 -21.78
N ALA A 435 -28.58 7.82 -22.69
CA ALA A 435 -29.95 8.34 -22.64
C ALA A 435 -31.00 7.22 -22.70
N SER A 436 -30.69 6.15 -23.46
CA SER A 436 -31.53 4.96 -23.63
C SER A 436 -31.18 3.80 -22.70
N PHE A 437 -30.20 3.98 -21.79
CA PHE A 437 -29.76 2.91 -20.90
C PHE A 437 -30.78 2.63 -19.80
N ASN A 438 -31.18 1.36 -19.65
CA ASN A 438 -32.10 0.93 -18.61
C ASN A 438 -31.93 -0.56 -18.25
N GLU A 439 -30.70 -1.09 -18.31
CA GLU A 439 -30.40 -2.48 -17.93
C GLU A 439 -30.24 -2.64 -16.43
N ASP A 440 -30.60 -3.81 -15.90
CA ASP A 440 -30.50 -4.11 -14.47
C ASP A 440 -29.03 -4.17 -14.00
N ILE A 441 -28.70 -3.31 -13.04
CA ILE A 441 -27.39 -3.17 -12.38
C ILE A 441 -27.54 -3.16 -10.85
N GLY A 442 -28.70 -3.56 -10.32
CA GLY A 442 -28.96 -3.56 -8.87
C GLY A 442 -28.09 -4.53 -8.08
N ALA A 443 -27.51 -5.53 -8.77
CA ALA A 443 -26.63 -6.54 -8.18
C ALA A 443 -25.15 -6.13 -8.09
N TRP A 444 -24.78 -4.95 -8.59
CA TRP A 444 -23.40 -4.46 -8.51
C TRP A 444 -22.94 -4.28 -7.06
N GLY A 445 -21.74 -4.77 -6.75
CA GLY A 445 -21.09 -4.55 -5.46
C GLY A 445 -20.45 -3.17 -5.42
N THR A 446 -20.98 -2.26 -4.62
CA THR A 446 -20.54 -0.85 -4.54
C THR A 446 -19.85 -0.49 -3.23
N SER A 447 -19.54 -1.47 -2.36
CA SER A 447 -19.01 -1.23 -1.02
C SER A 447 -17.65 -0.53 -0.98
N SER A 448 -16.90 -0.57 -2.07
CA SER A 448 -15.58 0.07 -2.19
C SER A 448 -15.65 1.44 -2.87
N VAL A 449 -16.84 1.85 -3.32
CA VAL A 449 -17.03 3.08 -4.11
C VAL A 449 -16.95 4.30 -3.20
N THR A 450 -16.08 5.24 -3.53
CA THR A 450 -15.89 6.51 -2.83
C THR A 450 -16.52 7.69 -3.56
N THR A 451 -16.77 7.60 -4.87
CA THR A 451 -17.43 8.67 -5.64
C THR A 451 -18.43 8.13 -6.68
N MET A 452 -19.59 8.78 -6.76
CA MET A 452 -20.69 8.49 -7.70
C MET A 452 -21.14 9.77 -8.43
N GLN A 453 -20.22 10.70 -8.65
CA GLN A 453 -20.52 11.98 -9.26
C GLN A 453 -21.10 11.80 -10.66
N TYR A 454 -22.25 12.41 -10.95
CA TYR A 454 -22.85 12.39 -12.30
C TYR A 454 -23.03 11.00 -12.95
N THR A 455 -23.06 9.90 -12.17
CA THR A 455 -23.07 8.53 -12.71
C THR A 455 -24.19 8.29 -13.72
N PHE A 456 -25.38 8.86 -13.53
CA PHE A 456 -26.54 8.76 -14.45
C PHE A 456 -26.96 10.11 -15.01
N TYR A 457 -26.02 11.04 -15.20
CA TYR A 457 -26.33 12.37 -15.72
C TYR A 457 -27.00 12.28 -17.10
N GLY A 458 -28.23 12.80 -17.18
CA GLY A 458 -29.05 12.79 -18.38
C GLY A 458 -29.49 11.41 -18.86
N ALA A 459 -29.32 10.34 -18.08
CA ALA A 459 -29.80 9.01 -18.44
C ALA A 459 -31.35 8.95 -18.42
N GLU A 460 -31.97 9.47 -19.48
CA GLU A 460 -33.38 9.86 -19.49
C GLU A 460 -34.34 8.70 -19.19
N THR A 461 -33.98 7.48 -19.60
CA THR A 461 -34.81 6.27 -19.49
C THR A 461 -34.47 5.37 -18.31
N PHE A 462 -33.35 5.63 -17.62
CA PHE A 462 -32.88 4.79 -16.54
C PHE A 462 -33.86 4.80 -15.36
N ASN A 463 -34.32 3.61 -14.94
CA ASN A 463 -35.28 3.46 -13.85
C ASN A 463 -35.19 2.10 -13.15
N GLN A 464 -33.97 1.57 -12.97
CA GLN A 464 -33.73 0.29 -12.29
C GLN A 464 -33.54 0.46 -10.79
N ASP A 465 -33.86 -0.60 -10.03
CA ASP A 465 -33.76 -0.62 -8.56
C ASP A 465 -32.29 -0.64 -8.12
N LEU A 466 -31.91 0.35 -7.30
CA LEU A 466 -30.55 0.53 -6.76
C LEU A 466 -30.51 0.34 -5.24
N GLY A 467 -31.57 -0.20 -4.62
CA GLY A 467 -31.66 -0.34 -3.17
C GLY A 467 -30.71 -1.36 -2.56
N GLY A 468 -30.07 -2.18 -3.38
CA GLY A 468 -29.02 -3.11 -2.95
C GLY A 468 -27.62 -2.49 -2.86
N TRP A 469 -27.42 -1.26 -3.32
CA TRP A 469 -26.11 -0.62 -3.33
C TRP A 469 -25.68 -0.20 -1.92
N ALA A 470 -24.42 -0.51 -1.58
CA ALA A 470 -23.75 -0.02 -0.38
C ALA A 470 -23.12 1.35 -0.69
N VAL A 471 -23.44 2.37 0.10
CA VAL A 471 -23.03 3.76 -0.14
C VAL A 471 -22.29 4.38 1.04
N ASP A 472 -21.99 3.60 2.09
CA ASP A 472 -21.40 4.08 3.34
C ASP A 472 -19.99 4.69 3.16
N SER A 473 -19.28 4.32 2.09
CA SER A 473 -17.94 4.83 1.76
C SER A 473 -17.95 6.01 0.77
N VAL A 474 -19.11 6.39 0.24
CA VAL A 474 -19.20 7.42 -0.80
C VAL A 474 -19.12 8.81 -0.19
N THR A 475 -18.19 9.63 -0.67
CA THR A 475 -17.97 11.00 -0.21
C THR A 475 -18.51 12.07 -1.16
N ASP A 476 -18.74 11.76 -2.45
CA ASP A 476 -19.36 12.66 -3.44
C ASP A 476 -20.44 11.95 -4.28
N MET A 477 -21.66 12.51 -4.27
CA MET A 477 -22.79 12.06 -5.10
C MET A 477 -23.39 13.19 -5.94
N SER A 478 -22.67 14.29 -6.09
CA SER A 478 -23.19 15.48 -6.75
C SER A 478 -23.63 15.17 -8.18
N GLY A 479 -24.88 15.53 -8.48
CA GLY A 479 -25.44 15.40 -9.83
C GLY A 479 -25.71 13.96 -10.30
N MET A 480 -25.59 12.95 -9.43
CA MET A 480 -25.72 11.52 -9.80
C MET A 480 -26.92 11.20 -10.69
N PHE A 481 -28.11 11.77 -10.41
CA PHE A 481 -29.34 11.54 -11.18
C PHE A 481 -29.85 12.81 -11.91
N TYR A 482 -29.01 13.83 -12.07
CA TYR A 482 -29.43 15.07 -12.74
C TYR A 482 -29.89 14.75 -14.16
N GLY A 483 -31.13 15.09 -14.51
CA GLY A 483 -31.69 14.84 -15.83
C GLY A 483 -32.16 13.39 -16.09
N ALA A 484 -32.07 12.48 -15.12
CA ALA A 484 -32.62 11.12 -15.22
C ALA A 484 -34.15 11.12 -15.11
N SER A 485 -34.82 11.57 -16.19
CA SER A 485 -36.24 11.96 -16.17
C SER A 485 -37.26 10.85 -15.88
N SER A 486 -36.88 9.59 -16.11
CA SER A 486 -37.71 8.43 -15.80
C SER A 486 -37.47 7.86 -14.40
N PHE A 487 -36.37 8.27 -13.74
CA PHE A 487 -35.96 7.70 -12.47
C PHE A 487 -36.96 8.03 -11.36
N ASN A 488 -37.55 6.99 -10.78
CA ASN A 488 -38.56 7.08 -9.74
C ASN A 488 -38.53 5.93 -8.72
N GLN A 489 -37.39 5.23 -8.64
CA GLN A 489 -37.19 4.13 -7.69
C GLN A 489 -36.95 4.63 -6.26
N ASP A 490 -37.34 3.80 -5.30
CA ASP A 490 -36.94 3.97 -3.90
C ASP A 490 -35.52 3.45 -3.72
N LEU A 491 -34.63 4.30 -3.23
CA LEU A 491 -33.23 3.96 -3.03
C LEU A 491 -32.99 3.13 -1.77
N GLY A 492 -33.88 3.15 -0.77
CA GLY A 492 -33.74 2.33 0.44
C GLY A 492 -32.53 2.62 1.36
N TRP A 493 -31.54 3.40 0.91
CA TRP A 493 -30.36 3.84 1.67
C TRP A 493 -30.38 5.34 1.96
N CYS A 494 -29.60 5.74 2.97
CA CYS A 494 -29.40 7.13 3.38
C CYS A 494 -27.94 7.50 3.18
N VAL A 495 -27.66 8.79 2.98
CA VAL A 495 -26.29 9.33 2.98
C VAL A 495 -26.04 10.08 4.27
N ASP A 496 -24.82 9.96 4.80
CA ASP A 496 -24.39 10.69 5.99
C ASP A 496 -24.25 12.18 5.72
N ASP A 497 -24.31 13.00 6.78
CA ASP A 497 -24.21 14.46 6.69
C ASP A 497 -22.86 14.95 6.14
N ASP A 498 -21.82 14.10 6.18
CA ASP A 498 -20.45 14.39 5.72
C ASP A 498 -20.24 14.11 4.22
N VAL A 499 -21.23 13.52 3.53
CA VAL A 499 -21.19 13.29 2.08
C VAL A 499 -21.47 14.59 1.34
N TYR A 500 -20.60 14.98 0.40
CA TYR A 500 -20.84 16.12 -0.47
C TYR A 500 -22.01 15.83 -1.42
N ILE A 501 -23.20 16.24 -0.99
CA ILE A 501 -24.43 16.11 -1.75
C ILE A 501 -25.12 17.47 -1.88
N ASN A 502 -25.27 17.92 -3.12
CA ASN A 502 -26.20 19.00 -3.42
C ASN A 502 -27.54 18.38 -3.81
N LEU A 503 -28.44 18.18 -2.85
CA LEU A 503 -29.75 17.54 -3.07
C LEU A 503 -30.61 18.25 -4.14
N PHE A 504 -30.37 19.55 -4.37
CA PHE A 504 -31.06 20.30 -5.40
C PHE A 504 -30.58 19.90 -6.81
N THR A 505 -29.28 19.72 -7.00
CA THR A 505 -28.73 19.33 -8.31
C THR A 505 -28.77 17.82 -8.52
N THR A 506 -28.48 17.02 -7.49
CA THR A 506 -28.37 15.56 -7.58
C THR A 506 -29.61 14.88 -8.15
N PHE A 507 -30.81 15.37 -7.82
CA PHE A 507 -32.09 14.83 -8.26
C PHE A 507 -32.86 15.76 -9.21
N SER A 508 -32.23 16.84 -9.67
CA SER A 508 -32.87 17.80 -10.57
C SER A 508 -33.35 17.10 -11.84
N GLY A 509 -34.63 17.25 -12.16
CA GLY A 509 -35.22 16.64 -13.35
C GLY A 509 -35.70 15.19 -13.17
N THR A 510 -35.60 14.60 -11.98
CA THR A 510 -36.22 13.30 -11.65
C THR A 510 -37.70 13.46 -11.24
N GLN A 511 -38.46 12.36 -11.13
CA GLN A 511 -39.90 12.39 -10.83
C GLN A 511 -40.25 12.47 -9.34
N CYS A 512 -39.26 12.48 -8.45
CA CYS A 512 -39.46 12.29 -7.01
C CYS A 512 -38.82 13.40 -6.17
N GLU A 513 -39.34 13.62 -4.95
CA GLU A 513 -38.80 14.62 -4.01
C GLU A 513 -37.57 14.06 -3.26
N SER A 514 -36.48 14.83 -3.16
CA SER A 514 -35.22 14.39 -2.54
C SER A 514 -35.13 14.67 -1.04
N THR A 515 -34.47 13.78 -0.28
CA THR A 515 -34.08 13.96 1.12
C THR A 515 -32.66 13.40 1.36
N SER A 516 -32.04 13.70 2.52
CA SER A 516 -30.77 13.08 2.93
C SER A 516 -30.88 11.55 3.16
N CYS A 517 -32.09 11.04 3.34
CA CYS A 517 -32.39 9.63 3.47
C CYS A 517 -32.85 9.00 2.14
N GLY A 518 -32.38 9.52 1.01
CA GLY A 518 -32.82 9.10 -0.32
C GLY A 518 -34.08 9.81 -0.81
N VAL A 519 -34.75 9.21 -1.80
CA VAL A 519 -35.87 9.79 -2.53
C VAL A 519 -37.20 9.50 -1.82
N LYS A 520 -37.96 10.53 -1.45
CA LYS A 520 -39.24 10.40 -0.72
C LYS A 520 -40.43 10.27 -1.68
N GLN A 521 -41.22 9.21 -1.48
CA GLN A 521 -42.45 8.99 -2.24
C GLN A 521 -43.50 10.08 -1.98
N VAL A 522 -44.09 10.62 -3.06
CA VAL A 522 -45.21 11.57 -3.00
C VAL A 522 -46.45 10.99 -3.68
N ALA A 523 -47.64 11.46 -3.30
CA ALA A 523 -48.89 10.98 -3.87
C ALA A 523 -48.96 11.30 -5.38
N GLY A 524 -48.65 10.31 -6.22
CA GLY A 524 -48.57 10.43 -7.68
C GLY A 524 -47.15 10.39 -8.28
N GLY A 525 -46.11 10.17 -7.46
CA GLY A 525 -44.72 10.05 -7.90
C GLY A 525 -43.93 9.04 -7.04
N CYS A 526 -43.12 8.22 -7.72
CA CYS A 526 -42.42 7.01 -7.29
C CYS A 526 -43.30 5.73 -7.22
N ALA A 527 -42.88 4.68 -7.94
CA ALA A 527 -43.55 3.37 -7.93
C ALA A 527 -42.89 2.48 -6.86
N PRO A 528 -43.65 1.77 -6.00
CA PRO A 528 -43.05 0.84 -5.05
C PRO A 528 -42.36 -0.31 -5.79
N SER A 529 -41.13 -0.64 -5.38
CA SER A 529 -40.37 -1.77 -5.94
C SER A 529 -41.23 -3.05 -5.85
N PRO A 530 -41.40 -3.81 -6.94
CA PRO A 530 -42.09 -5.09 -6.87
C PRO A 530 -41.29 -6.02 -5.97
N ALA A 531 -41.85 -6.35 -4.81
CA ALA A 531 -41.29 -7.39 -3.92
C ALA A 531 -40.91 -8.62 -4.76
N PRO A 532 -39.73 -9.23 -4.54
CA PRO A 532 -39.22 -10.30 -5.38
C PRO A 532 -40.26 -11.41 -5.49
N THR A 533 -40.79 -11.60 -6.70
CA THR A 533 -41.83 -12.59 -6.95
C THR A 533 -41.19 -13.97 -7.12
N SER A 534 -41.12 -14.68 -5.99
CA SER A 534 -40.83 -16.11 -5.84
C SER A 534 -39.37 -16.54 -5.99
N PRO A 535 -38.97 -17.62 -5.29
CA PRO A 535 -37.57 -17.99 -5.10
C PRO A 535 -37.02 -18.67 -6.35
N ASP A 536 -35.98 -18.10 -6.94
CA ASP A 536 -35.14 -18.79 -7.90
C ASP A 536 -34.18 -19.71 -7.12
N PRO A 537 -34.32 -21.05 -7.20
CA PRO A 537 -33.56 -21.99 -6.37
C PRO A 537 -32.05 -21.99 -6.64
N VAL A 538 -31.57 -21.22 -7.61
CA VAL A 538 -30.15 -21.09 -7.96
C VAL A 538 -29.44 -20.04 -7.09
N VAL A 539 -30.12 -18.97 -6.68
CA VAL A 539 -29.50 -17.85 -5.95
C VAL A 539 -29.31 -18.17 -4.46
N ASP A 540 -30.25 -18.90 -3.86
CA ASP A 540 -30.14 -19.37 -2.48
C ASP A 540 -29.03 -20.42 -2.30
N ALA A 541 -28.66 -21.17 -3.35
CA ALA A 541 -27.54 -22.11 -3.27
C ALA A 541 -26.20 -21.38 -3.11
N ALA A 542 -26.03 -20.20 -3.71
CA ALA A 542 -24.84 -19.37 -3.54
C ALA A 542 -24.82 -18.66 -2.18
N ARG A 543 -25.97 -18.11 -1.73
CA ARG A 543 -26.09 -17.47 -0.41
C ARG A 543 -25.93 -18.45 0.75
N LEU A 544 -26.45 -19.67 0.65
CA LEU A 544 -26.26 -20.72 1.68
C LEU A 544 -24.88 -21.38 1.62
N ALA A 545 -24.25 -21.48 0.43
CA ALA A 545 -22.88 -22.00 0.32
C ALA A 545 -21.84 -21.03 0.94
N GLY A 546 -22.00 -19.72 0.76
CA GLY A 546 -21.13 -18.71 1.36
C GLY A 546 -21.26 -18.64 2.89
N ALA A 547 -22.49 -18.68 3.42
CA ALA A 547 -22.72 -18.66 4.86
C ALA A 547 -22.31 -19.98 5.57
N SER A 548 -22.41 -21.13 4.89
CA SER A 548 -22.03 -22.42 5.48
C SER A 548 -20.53 -22.68 5.45
N ALA A 549 -19.78 -22.11 4.49
CA ALA A 549 -18.32 -22.16 4.48
C ALA A 549 -17.70 -21.35 5.64
N ALA A 550 -18.29 -20.19 6.00
CA ALA A 550 -17.83 -19.39 7.13
C ALA A 550 -18.13 -20.05 8.49
N LEU A 551 -19.24 -20.78 8.62
CA LEU A 551 -19.60 -21.49 9.87
C LEU A 551 -18.91 -22.85 10.05
N LEU A 552 -18.50 -23.55 8.97
CA LEU A 552 -17.71 -24.78 9.09
C LEU A 552 -16.21 -24.53 9.34
N ALA A 553 -15.68 -23.36 8.97
CA ALA A 553 -14.29 -22.99 9.26
C ALA A 553 -14.07 -22.64 10.75
N LEU A 554 -15.09 -22.10 11.44
CA LEU A 554 -15.05 -21.80 12.88
C LEU A 554 -15.37 -22.99 13.81
N ALA A 555 -15.67 -24.17 13.26
CA ALA A 555 -15.93 -25.39 14.05
C ALA A 555 -14.83 -26.47 13.92
N LEU A 556 -13.74 -26.16 13.21
CA LEU A 556 -12.62 -27.08 12.99
C LEU A 556 -11.21 -26.45 13.16
N ILE A 557 -11.12 -25.31 13.86
CA ILE A 557 -9.89 -24.84 14.51
C ILE A 557 -10.13 -24.81 16.01
#